data_AF-A0A6N9TXM8-F1
#
_entry.id   AF-A0A6N9TXM8-F1
#
_cell.length_a   1.000
_cell.length_b   1.000
_cell.length_c   1.000
_cell.angle_alpha   90.00
_cell.angle_beta   90.00
_cell.angle_gamma   90.00
#
_symmetry.space_group_name_H-M   'P 1'
#
loop_
_entity.id
_entity.type
_entity.pdbx_description
1 polymer ?
#
loop_
_entity_poly.entity_id
_entity_poly.type
_entity_poly.pdbx_seq_one_letter_code
_entity_poly.pdbx_strand_id
1 'polypeptide(L)' 'MGEETGATPGLRVPLARTEPGGYVLLFGPDGERREAVTTAQLMSLVVEAAGELGLALAAPPPRRD' A
#
# COMPACT_ATOMS: atom_id res chain seq x y z
N MET A 1 6.56 -5.26 25.08
CA MET A 1 7.28 -6.10 24.10
C MET A 1 6.36 -6.26 22.91
N GLY A 2 6.83 -5.89 21.71
CA GLY A 2 6.10 -5.99 20.45
C GLY A 2 5.19 -4.77 20.19
N GLU A 3 5.18 -4.11 19.03
CA GLU A 3 5.76 -4.43 17.73
C GLU A 3 6.25 -3.13 17.08
N GLU A 4 7.41 -3.22 16.43
CA GLU A 4 8.04 -2.12 15.72
C GLU A 4 7.17 -1.73 14.53
N THR A 5 6.40 -0.65 14.68
CA THR A 5 5.74 0.02 13.56
C THR A 5 6.82 0.36 12.54
N GLY A 6 6.87 -0.41 11.45
CA GLY A 6 8.08 -0.65 10.65
C GLY A 6 8.71 0.61 10.09
N ALA A 7 9.98 0.87 10.41
CA ALA A 7 10.63 2.17 10.35
C ALA A 7 11.02 2.72 8.94
N THR A 8 10.16 2.74 7.92
CA THR A 8 10.54 3.31 6.60
C THR A 8 10.43 4.85 6.60
N PRO A 9 11.46 5.61 6.18
CA PRO A 9 11.32 7.03 5.83
C PRO A 9 10.62 7.13 4.48
N GLY A 10 9.43 7.73 4.46
CA GLY A 10 8.52 7.70 3.31
C GLY A 10 7.20 7.04 3.72
N LEU A 11 6.23 7.89 4.02
CA LEU A 11 4.78 7.63 4.11
C LEU A 11 4.37 6.20 4.53
N ARG A 12 4.15 5.97 5.83
CA ARG A 12 3.47 4.76 6.33
C ARG A 12 1.98 4.98 6.41
N VAL A 13 1.32 4.80 5.28
CA VAL A 13 -0.14 4.77 5.21
C VAL A 13 -0.57 3.31 5.17
N PRO A 14 -1.17 2.77 6.24
CA PRO A 14 -1.72 1.42 6.20
C PRO A 14 -2.82 1.32 5.13
N LEU A 15 -2.76 0.26 4.33
CA LEU A 15 -3.71 -0.05 3.27
C LEU A 15 -4.59 -1.23 3.68
N ALA A 16 -5.91 -1.02 3.67
CA ALA A 16 -6.89 -2.08 3.93
C ALA A 16 -7.68 -2.41 2.64
N ARG A 17 -7.98 -3.69 2.42
CA ARG A 17 -8.88 -4.12 1.33
C ARG A 17 -10.32 -4.09 1.82
N THR A 18 -11.22 -3.51 1.03
CA THR A 18 -12.65 -3.46 1.33
C THR A 18 -13.46 -4.16 0.25
N GLU A 19 -14.43 -4.97 0.65
CA GLU A 19 -15.38 -5.57 -0.29
C GLU A 19 -16.56 -4.62 -0.58
N PRO A 20 -17.05 -4.54 -1.83
CA PRO A 20 -16.52 -5.19 -3.04
C PRO A 20 -15.47 -4.31 -3.76
N GLY A 21 -14.25 -4.86 -3.95
CA GLY A 21 -13.29 -4.38 -4.95
C GLY A 21 -12.54 -3.07 -4.69
N GLY A 22 -12.62 -2.50 -3.48
CA GLY A 22 -11.94 -1.24 -3.12
C GLY A 22 -10.73 -1.44 -2.23
N TYR A 23 -9.86 -0.43 -2.18
CA TYR A 23 -8.88 -0.29 -1.12
C TYR A 23 -9.15 0.99 -0.34
N VAL A 24 -8.73 1.03 0.92
CA VAL A 24 -8.83 2.21 1.77
C VAL A 24 -7.45 2.58 2.28
N LEU A 25 -7.07 3.84 2.06
CA LEU A 25 -5.93 4.48 2.68
C LEU A 25 -6.33 5.01 4.06
N LEU A 26 -5.51 4.70 5.07
CA LEU A 26 -5.71 5.14 6.44
C LEU A 26 -4.68 6.20 6.81
N PHE A 27 -5.13 7.40 7.15
CA PHE A 27 -4.26 8.50 7.56
C PHE A 27 -4.33 8.74 9.07
N GLY A 28 -3.20 9.19 9.63
CA GLY A 28 -3.05 9.41 11.06
C GLY A 28 -2.67 8.13 11.82
N PRO A 29 -2.21 8.26 13.08
CA PRO A 29 -1.72 7.13 13.87
C PRO A 29 -2.79 6.05 14.09
N ASP A 30 -4.06 6.45 14.16
CA ASP A 30 -5.20 5.56 14.46
C ASP A 30 -6.17 5.39 13.28
N GLY A 31 -5.82 5.88 12.08
CA GLY A 31 -6.67 5.77 10.89
C GLY A 31 -7.93 6.64 10.92
N GLU A 32 -7.85 7.79 11.58
CA GLU A 32 -8.91 8.80 11.74
C GLU A 32 -9.54 9.23 10.41
N ARG A 33 -8.73 9.32 9.35
CA ARG A 33 -9.21 9.61 8.00
C ARG A 33 -9.02 8.39 7.10
N ARG A 34 -10.11 8.04 6.42
CA ARG A 34 -10.21 6.88 5.53
C ARG A 34 -10.57 7.37 4.14
N GLU A 35 -9.78 7.00 3.14
CA GLU A 35 -10.07 7.33 1.75
C GLU A 35 -10.16 6.09 0.90
N ALA A 36 -11.32 5.91 0.26
CA ALA A 36 -11.51 4.86 -0.71
C ALA A 36 -10.72 5.18 -1.99
N VAL A 37 -9.95 4.20 -2.45
CA VAL A 37 -9.21 4.27 -3.70
C VAL A 37 -9.56 3.07 -4.57
N THR A 38 -9.63 3.33 -5.87
CA THR A 38 -9.75 2.29 -6.88
C THR A 38 -8.44 1.50 -7.00
N THR A 39 -8.51 0.29 -7.55
CA THR A 39 -7.31 -0.50 -7.88
C THR A 39 -6.33 0.27 -8.76
N ALA A 40 -6.81 1.06 -9.72
CA ALA A 40 -5.95 1.87 -10.59
C ALA A 40 -5.18 2.94 -9.80
N GLN A 41 -5.86 3.69 -8.93
CA GLN A 41 -5.23 4.70 -8.07
C GLN A 41 -4.20 4.07 -7.11
N LEU A 42 -4.52 2.91 -6.55
CA LEU A 42 -3.55 2.17 -5.73
C LEU A 42 -2.30 1.81 -6.55
N MET A 43 -2.47 1.25 -7.74
CA MET A 43 -1.33 0.86 -8.57
C MET A 43 -0.45 2.05 -8.94
N SER A 44 -1.03 3.21 -9.25
CA SER A 44 -0.28 4.45 -9.47
C SER A 44 0.58 4.83 -8.26
N LEU A 45 -0.01 4.85 -7.06
CA LEU A 45 0.70 5.17 -5.82
C LEU A 45 1.85 4.19 -5.53
N VAL A 46 1.61 2.90 -5.75
CA VAL A 46 2.62 1.85 -5.52
C VAL A 46 3.77 1.96 -6.53
N VAL A 47 3.50 2.27 -7.80
CA VAL A 47 4.54 2.49 -8.83
C VAL A 47 5.39 3.71 -8.49
N GLU A 48 4.78 4.83 -8.11
CA GLU A 48 5.51 6.04 -7.72
C GLU A 48 6.39 5.78 -6.48
N ALA A 49 5.83 5.17 -5.43
CA ALA A 49 6.58 4.85 -4.22
C ALA A 49 7.75 3.89 -4.48
N ALA A 50 7.56 2.89 -5.37
CA ALA A 50 8.65 2.01 -5.77
C ALA A 50 9.77 2.79 -6.49
N GLY A 51 9.41 3.70 -7.40
CA GLY A 51 10.37 4.54 -8.12
C GLY A 51 11.24 5.40 -7.20
N GLU A 52 10.62 6.06 -6.20
CA GLU A 52 11.34 6.86 -5.19
C GLU A 52 12.33 6.03 -4.35
N LEU A 53 12.06 4.73 -4.19
CA LEU A 53 12.95 3.80 -3.49
C LEU A 53 13.97 3.12 -4.42
N GLY A 54 13.99 3.45 -5.72
CA GLY A 54 14.83 2.80 -6.72
C GLY A 54 14.43 1.35 -7.01
N LEU A 55 13.18 0.99 -6.74
CA LEU A 55 12.59 -0.34 -6.94
C LEU A 55 11.72 -0.36 -8.21
N ALA A 56 11.55 -1.55 -8.78
CA ALA A 56 10.61 -1.81 -9.87
C ALA A 56 9.61 -2.89 -9.47
N LEU A 57 8.35 -2.72 -9.87
CA LEU A 57 7.33 -3.74 -9.68
C LEU A 57 7.51 -4.85 -10.71
N ALA A 58 7.65 -6.09 -10.23
CA ALA A 58 7.65 -7.27 -11.07
C ALA A 58 6.30 -7.98 -10.98
N ALA A 59 5.81 -8.50 -12.11
CA ALA A 59 4.71 -9.44 -12.09
C ALA A 59 5.12 -10.69 -11.27
N PRO A 60 4.21 -11.29 -10.49
CA PRO A 60 4.50 -12.54 -9.83
C PRO A 60 4.89 -13.60 -10.89
N PRO A 61 5.85 -14.48 -10.58
CA PRO A 61 6.23 -15.53 -11.50
C PRO A 61 5.00 -16.39 -11.83
N PRO A 62 4.87 -16.88 -13.08
CA PRO A 62 3.77 -17.75 -13.43
C PRO A 62 3.79 -18.98 -12.51
N ARG A 63 2.63 -19.36 -11.99
CA ARG A 63 2.50 -20.62 -11.25
C ARG A 63 2.91 -21.75 -12.19
N ARG A 64 3.89 -22.53 -11.77
CA ARG A 64 4.18 -23.83 -12.40
C ARG A 64 3.24 -24.82 -11.74
N ASP A 65 2.33 -25.37 -12.54
CA ASP A 65 1.46 -26.48 -12.18
C ASP A 65 2.25 -27.80 -12.10
#